data_AF-A0A7V2T102-F1
#
_entry.id   AF-A0A7V2T102-F1
#
_cell.length_a   1.000
_cell.length_b   1.000
_cell.length_c   1.000
_cell.angle_alpha   90.00
_cell.angle_beta   90.00
_cell.angle_gamma   90.00
#
_symmetry.space_group_name_H-M   'P 1'
#
loop_
_entity.id
_entity.type
_entity.pdbx_description
1 polymer ?
#
loop_
_entity_poly.entity_id
_entity_poly.type
_entity_poly.pdbx_seq_one_letter_code
_entity_poly.pdbx_strand_id
1 'polypeptide(L)'
;MKILLGILFLLFCNTLYADSARELNTQGYRLYKQHQYEQALTLFKRATVADPRYALAFYNVASTLGVLHKKSVCKYDAYLSLINKYLKKSVQLDPSRRSRMKRDHDLDPVHPTFIYQRLLGLKLNRTSHVKKMLRRIHWYGNPNGVIGPESRIYFKQRGQVILQSRSLGANGLHTENETARYRVNGRRITIYRRSASGVRSTVHGRLTHHGQLRFNHRMPSNMRQFSDNPSNCSA
;
A
#
# COMPACT_ATOMS: atom_id res chain seq x y z
N MET A 1 -68.90 -36.30 8.29
CA MET A 1 -68.99 -34.93 8.82
C MET A 1 -67.62 -34.53 9.39
N LYS A 2 -67.00 -33.48 8.80
CA LYS A 2 -65.74 -32.77 9.20
C LYS A 2 -64.43 -33.55 8.95
N ILE A 3 -63.70 -33.37 7.83
CA ILE A 3 -62.88 -32.21 7.38
C ILE A 3 -61.89 -31.73 8.44
N LEU A 4 -60.59 -32.00 8.19
CA LEU A 4 -59.42 -31.09 8.31
C LEU A 4 -58.21 -31.92 7.83
N LEU A 5 -57.89 -32.02 6.55
CA LEU A 5 -57.30 -30.99 5.68
C LEU A 5 -56.27 -30.10 6.39
N GLY A 6 -55.00 -30.35 6.07
CA GLY A 6 -54.04 -29.28 5.83
C GLY A 6 -53.32 -28.71 7.05
N ILE A 7 -52.32 -29.44 7.55
CA ILE A 7 -51.02 -28.82 7.88
C ILE A 7 -49.94 -29.75 7.32
N LEU A 8 -49.83 -29.75 5.99
CA LEU A 8 -48.52 -29.84 5.34
C LEU A 8 -47.76 -28.63 5.89
N PHE A 9 -47.11 -28.80 7.04
CA PHE A 9 -46.18 -27.80 7.57
C PHE A 9 -45.08 -27.78 6.54
N LEU A 10 -45.23 -26.83 5.61
CA LEU A 10 -44.19 -26.36 4.73
C LEU A 10 -42.97 -26.21 5.62
N LEU A 11 -42.10 -27.22 5.56
CA LEU A 11 -40.68 -27.01 5.61
C LEU A 11 -40.42 -26.01 4.48
N PHE A 12 -40.69 -24.73 4.75
CA PHE A 12 -39.81 -23.64 4.36
C PHE A 12 -38.49 -23.94 5.08
N CYS A 13 -37.83 -25.01 4.62
CA CYS A 13 -36.42 -24.99 4.41
C CYS A 13 -36.24 -23.82 3.44
N ASN A 14 -36.17 -22.62 4.00
CA ASN A 14 -35.29 -21.61 3.48
C ASN A 14 -33.92 -22.29 3.53
N THR A 15 -33.64 -23.10 2.52
CA THR A 15 -32.29 -23.32 2.06
C THR A 15 -31.82 -21.91 1.76
N LEU A 16 -31.28 -21.26 2.78
CA LEU A 16 -30.61 -19.99 2.68
C LEU A 16 -29.44 -20.33 1.77
N TYR A 17 -29.65 -20.21 0.46
CA TYR A 17 -28.60 -20.44 -0.53
C TYR A 17 -27.55 -19.42 -0.19
N ALA A 18 -26.51 -19.84 0.54
CA ALA A 18 -25.38 -18.99 0.82
C ALA A 18 -24.84 -18.58 -0.56
N ASP A 19 -24.93 -17.30 -0.89
CA ASP A 19 -24.49 -16.78 -2.18
C ASP A 19 -23.07 -17.31 -2.46
N SER A 20 -22.88 -17.91 -3.63
CA SER A 20 -21.55 -18.36 -4.04
C SER A 20 -20.60 -17.16 -4.11
N ALA A 21 -19.29 -17.41 -3.97
CA ALA A 21 -18.29 -16.36 -4.09
C ALA A 21 -18.39 -15.61 -5.44
N ARG A 22 -18.82 -16.30 -6.51
CA ARG A 22 -19.06 -15.73 -7.83
C ARG A 22 -20.25 -14.76 -7.82
N GLU A 23 -21.38 -15.16 -7.24
CA GLU A 23 -22.58 -14.32 -7.15
C GLU A 23 -22.33 -13.07 -6.30
N LEU A 24 -21.73 -13.25 -5.12
CA LEU A 24 -21.31 -12.14 -4.26
C LEU A 24 -20.42 -11.15 -4.99
N ASN A 25 -19.44 -11.66 -5.75
CA ASN A 25 -18.55 -10.81 -6.53
C ASN A 25 -19.28 -10.10 -7.68
N THR A 26 -20.20 -10.76 -8.36
CA THR A 26 -21.00 -10.14 -9.44
C THR A 26 -21.93 -9.06 -8.89
N GLN A 27 -22.60 -9.31 -7.77
CA GLN A 27 -23.41 -8.31 -7.07
C GLN A 27 -22.54 -7.13 -6.61
N GLY A 28 -21.39 -7.39 -5.98
CA GLY A 28 -20.43 -6.37 -5.57
C GLY A 28 -19.94 -5.52 -6.74
N TYR A 29 -19.69 -6.13 -7.90
CA TYR A 29 -19.29 -5.41 -9.10
C TYR A 29 -20.39 -4.50 -9.65
N ARG A 30 -21.66 -4.90 -9.57
CA ARG A 30 -22.79 -4.02 -9.94
C ARG A 30 -22.85 -2.79 -9.05
N LEU A 31 -22.75 -2.95 -7.72
CA LEU A 31 -22.70 -1.83 -6.77
C LEU A 31 -21.47 -0.95 -6.99
N TYR A 32 -20.32 -1.55 -7.30
CA TYR A 32 -19.10 -0.85 -7.63
C TYR A 32 -19.29 0.08 -8.84
N LYS A 33 -19.94 -0.44 -9.90
CA LYS A 33 -20.28 0.33 -11.11
C LYS A 33 -21.28 1.47 -10.85
N GLN A 34 -22.07 1.37 -9.78
CA GLN A 34 -22.97 2.41 -9.30
C GLN A 34 -22.30 3.34 -8.27
N HIS A 35 -20.98 3.27 -8.09
CA HIS A 35 -20.19 4.05 -7.14
C HIS A 35 -20.53 3.81 -5.65
N GLN A 36 -21.27 2.74 -5.34
CA GLN A 36 -21.62 2.31 -3.98
C GLN A 36 -20.49 1.45 -3.38
N TYR A 37 -19.32 2.07 -3.21
CA TYR A 37 -18.07 1.37 -2.92
C TYR A 37 -18.05 0.63 -1.57
N GLU A 38 -18.69 1.16 -0.52
CA GLU A 38 -18.70 0.54 0.81
C GLU A 38 -19.51 -0.78 0.81
N GLN A 39 -20.65 -0.78 0.14
CA GLN A 39 -21.51 -1.95 -0.03
C GLN A 39 -20.84 -2.97 -0.97
N ALA A 40 -20.23 -2.50 -2.07
CA ALA A 40 -19.43 -3.33 -2.96
C ALA A 40 -18.28 -4.02 -2.21
N LEU A 41 -17.54 -3.27 -1.39
CA LEU A 41 -16.44 -3.79 -0.57
C LEU A 41 -16.92 -4.90 0.38
N THR A 42 -18.10 -4.72 0.98
CA THR A 42 -18.71 -5.71 1.87
C THR A 42 -18.99 -7.02 1.14
N LEU A 43 -19.59 -6.95 -0.05
CA LEU A 43 -19.86 -8.13 -0.89
C LEU A 43 -18.57 -8.80 -1.39
N PHE A 44 -17.57 -8.02 -1.82
CA PHE A 44 -16.28 -8.58 -2.21
C PHE A 44 -15.56 -9.27 -1.05
N LYS A 45 -15.60 -8.70 0.16
CA LYS A 45 -15.04 -9.35 1.37
C LYS A 45 -15.78 -10.67 1.67
N ARG A 46 -17.12 -10.69 1.63
CA ARG A 46 -17.90 -11.93 1.76
C ARG A 46 -17.49 -12.96 0.70
N ALA A 47 -17.26 -12.54 -0.54
CA ALA A 47 -16.78 -13.44 -1.60
C ALA A 47 -15.41 -14.05 -1.29
N THR A 48 -14.48 -13.31 -0.66
CA THR A 48 -13.18 -13.86 -0.23
C THR A 48 -13.27 -14.89 0.89
N VAL A 49 -14.35 -14.84 1.69
CA VAL A 49 -14.63 -15.83 2.75
C VAL A 49 -15.31 -17.06 2.16
N ALA A 50 -16.29 -16.86 1.28
CA ALA A 50 -17.02 -17.94 0.62
C ALA A 50 -16.10 -18.81 -0.27
N ASP A 51 -15.12 -18.21 -0.96
CA ASP A 51 -14.06 -18.95 -1.65
C ASP A 51 -12.68 -18.28 -1.46
N PRO A 52 -11.85 -18.79 -0.54
CA PRO A 52 -10.49 -18.30 -0.30
C PRO A 52 -9.51 -18.48 -1.48
N ARG A 53 -9.90 -19.18 -2.54
CA ARG A 53 -9.14 -19.37 -3.78
C ARG A 53 -9.63 -18.48 -4.92
N TYR A 54 -10.70 -17.70 -4.73
CA TYR A 54 -11.24 -16.85 -5.78
C TYR A 54 -10.44 -15.55 -5.95
N ALA A 55 -9.38 -15.61 -6.77
CA ALA A 55 -8.42 -14.52 -6.96
C ALA A 55 -9.06 -13.17 -7.33
N LEU A 56 -10.17 -13.18 -8.09
CA LEU A 56 -10.87 -11.98 -8.54
C LEU A 56 -11.54 -11.23 -7.36
N ALA A 57 -12.09 -11.94 -6.37
CA ALA A 57 -12.67 -11.29 -5.20
C ALA A 57 -11.62 -10.50 -4.41
N PHE A 58 -10.44 -11.08 -4.17
CA PHE A 58 -9.31 -10.38 -3.53
C PHE A 58 -8.85 -9.18 -4.36
N TYR A 59 -8.85 -9.29 -5.68
CA TYR A 59 -8.51 -8.17 -6.58
C TYR A 59 -9.51 -7.02 -6.41
N ASN A 60 -10.81 -7.34 -6.45
CA ASN A 60 -11.87 -6.35 -6.34
C ASN A 60 -11.91 -5.67 -4.96
N VAL A 61 -11.58 -6.39 -3.88
CA VAL A 61 -11.34 -5.77 -2.56
C VAL A 61 -10.20 -4.75 -2.64
N ALA A 62 -9.05 -5.12 -3.23
CA ALA A 62 -7.91 -4.21 -3.34
C ALA A 62 -8.23 -2.95 -4.17
N SER A 63 -8.86 -3.09 -5.33
CA SER A 63 -9.26 -1.95 -6.17
C SER A 63 -10.29 -1.07 -5.45
N THR A 64 -11.31 -1.66 -4.81
CA THR A 64 -12.33 -0.89 -4.08
C THR A 64 -11.73 -0.13 -2.90
N LEU A 65 -10.83 -0.76 -2.13
CA LEU A 65 -10.08 -0.07 -1.08
C LEU A 65 -9.19 1.05 -1.64
N GLY A 66 -8.61 0.87 -2.83
CA GLY A 66 -7.84 1.92 -3.50
C GLY A 66 -8.69 3.14 -3.88
N VAL A 67 -9.93 2.94 -4.34
CA VAL A 67 -10.87 4.05 -4.53
C VAL A 67 -11.22 4.74 -3.21
N LEU A 68 -11.52 3.97 -2.17
CA LEU A 68 -11.86 4.51 -0.86
C LEU A 68 -10.68 5.24 -0.20
N HIS A 69 -9.45 4.79 -0.43
CA HIS A 69 -8.23 5.46 0.01
C HIS A 69 -8.16 6.89 -0.52
N LYS A 70 -8.45 7.08 -1.82
CA LYS A 70 -8.49 8.42 -2.44
C LYS A 70 -9.59 9.31 -1.86
N LYS A 71 -10.65 8.74 -1.27
CA LYS A 71 -11.73 9.50 -0.63
C LYS A 71 -11.43 9.86 0.82
N SER A 72 -11.07 8.88 1.63
CA SER A 72 -10.69 9.06 3.03
C SER A 72 -10.11 7.77 3.60
N VAL A 73 -8.83 7.80 3.98
CA VAL A 73 -8.14 6.61 4.52
C VAL A 73 -8.82 6.12 5.80
N CYS A 74 -9.04 7.00 6.78
CA CYS A 74 -9.49 6.62 8.11
C CYS A 74 -11.00 6.41 8.23
N LYS A 75 -11.82 7.07 7.40
CA LYS A 75 -13.26 6.77 7.37
C LYS A 75 -13.53 5.33 6.90
N TYR A 76 -12.64 4.79 6.07
CA TYR A 76 -12.86 3.53 5.36
C TYR A 76 -11.83 2.43 5.68
N ASP A 77 -10.94 2.67 6.65
CA ASP A 77 -9.79 1.81 6.95
C ASP A 77 -8.97 1.40 5.72
N ALA A 78 -8.88 2.30 4.74
CA ALA A 78 -8.34 2.04 3.42
C ALA A 78 -6.81 2.19 3.37
N TYR A 79 -6.10 1.56 4.30
CA TYR A 79 -4.64 1.69 4.42
C TYR A 79 -3.89 0.97 3.27
N LEU A 80 -2.78 1.56 2.82
CA LEU A 80 -1.93 1.01 1.76
C LEU A 80 -1.45 -0.43 2.05
N SER A 81 -1.21 -0.75 3.31
CA SER A 81 -0.82 -2.09 3.77
C SER A 81 -1.93 -3.11 3.53
N LEU A 82 -3.19 -2.73 3.77
CA LEU A 82 -4.36 -3.58 3.56
C LEU A 82 -4.62 -3.80 2.07
N ILE A 83 -4.57 -2.72 1.27
CA ILE A 83 -4.68 -2.82 -0.20
C ILE A 83 -3.63 -3.79 -0.75
N ASN A 84 -2.38 -3.61 -0.35
CA ASN A 84 -1.27 -4.48 -0.77
C ASN A 84 -1.42 -5.93 -0.29
N LYS A 85 -2.00 -6.17 0.89
CA LYS A 85 -2.29 -7.52 1.41
C LYS A 85 -3.26 -8.26 0.49
N TYR A 86 -4.39 -7.63 0.16
CA TYR A 86 -5.39 -8.22 -0.75
C TYR A 86 -4.83 -8.40 -2.17
N LEU A 87 -4.12 -7.39 -2.69
CA LEU A 87 -3.52 -7.45 -4.01
C LEU A 87 -2.47 -8.57 -4.12
N LYS A 88 -1.62 -8.73 -3.11
CA LYS A 88 -0.63 -9.81 -3.04
C LYS A 88 -1.32 -11.17 -3.05
N LYS A 89 -2.38 -11.36 -2.25
CA LYS A 89 -3.14 -12.62 -2.21
C LYS A 89 -3.79 -12.93 -3.56
N SER A 90 -4.38 -11.93 -4.23
CA SER A 90 -4.93 -12.10 -5.57
C SER A 90 -3.88 -12.57 -6.59
N VAL A 91 -2.72 -11.91 -6.63
CA VAL A 91 -1.62 -12.27 -7.56
C VAL A 91 -0.99 -13.64 -7.23
N GLN A 92 -0.99 -14.04 -5.95
CA GLN A 92 -0.54 -15.37 -5.54
C GLN A 92 -1.47 -16.47 -6.07
N LEU A 93 -2.79 -16.24 -6.04
CA LEU A 93 -3.78 -17.18 -6.55
C LEU A 93 -3.83 -17.19 -8.09
N ASP A 94 -3.67 -16.03 -8.72
CA ASP A 94 -3.71 -15.86 -10.17
C ASP A 94 -2.62 -14.87 -10.63
N PRO A 95 -1.44 -15.39 -11.04
CA PRO A 95 -0.33 -14.59 -11.54
C PRO A 95 -0.66 -13.67 -12.74
N SER A 96 -1.70 -13.98 -13.52
CA SER A 96 -2.09 -13.19 -14.70
C SER A 96 -2.59 -11.79 -14.34
N ARG A 97 -3.06 -11.59 -13.09
CA ARG A 97 -3.54 -10.30 -12.56
C ARG A 97 -2.51 -9.18 -12.66
N ARG A 98 -1.21 -9.51 -12.68
CA ARG A 98 -0.11 -8.53 -12.86
C ARG A 98 -0.29 -7.65 -14.09
N SER A 99 -0.86 -8.18 -15.17
CA SER A 99 -1.11 -7.42 -16.40
C SER A 99 -2.22 -6.39 -16.21
N ARG A 100 -3.27 -6.74 -15.46
CA ARG A 100 -4.40 -5.84 -15.15
C ARG A 100 -3.96 -4.70 -14.23
N MET A 101 -3.18 -5.00 -13.19
CA MET A 101 -2.70 -4.03 -12.20
C MET A 101 -2.07 -2.78 -12.81
N LYS A 102 -1.31 -2.93 -13.91
CA LYS A 102 -0.57 -1.83 -14.55
C LYS A 102 -1.47 -0.76 -15.18
N ARG A 103 -2.74 -1.09 -15.44
CA ARG A 103 -3.71 -0.23 -16.13
C ARG A 103 -4.90 0.13 -15.23
N ASP A 104 -4.88 -0.33 -13.99
CA ASP A 104 -5.99 -0.16 -13.06
C ASP A 104 -5.74 1.08 -12.19
N HIS A 105 -6.42 2.18 -12.54
CA HIS A 105 -6.32 3.44 -11.82
C HIS A 105 -6.82 3.36 -10.38
N ASP A 106 -7.63 2.37 -10.05
CA ASP A 106 -8.08 2.17 -8.67
C ASP A 106 -6.91 1.81 -7.76
N LEU A 107 -5.82 1.25 -8.34
CA LEU A 107 -4.61 0.88 -7.63
C LEU A 107 -3.52 1.97 -7.63
N ASP A 108 -3.79 3.16 -8.17
CA ASP A 108 -2.83 4.28 -8.15
C ASP A 108 -2.23 4.55 -6.76
N PRO A 109 -2.99 4.50 -5.64
CA PRO A 109 -2.43 4.80 -4.31
C PRO A 109 -1.30 3.85 -3.89
N VAL A 110 -1.34 2.60 -4.36
CA VAL A 110 -0.30 1.62 -4.03
C VAL A 110 0.85 1.60 -5.04
N HIS A 111 0.79 2.33 -6.14
CA HIS A 111 1.90 2.43 -7.10
C HIS A 111 3.24 2.77 -6.44
N PRO A 112 3.35 3.76 -5.54
CA PRO A 112 4.60 4.10 -4.87
C PRO A 112 4.93 3.20 -3.66
N THR A 113 4.41 1.97 -3.59
CA THR A 113 4.71 1.04 -2.49
C THR A 113 5.66 -0.07 -2.91
N PHE A 114 6.49 -0.52 -1.97
CA PHE A 114 7.44 -1.60 -2.12
C PHE A 114 6.76 -2.89 -2.59
N ILE A 115 5.65 -3.28 -1.96
CA ILE A 115 4.93 -4.50 -2.32
C ILE A 115 4.43 -4.43 -3.76
N TYR A 116 3.80 -3.33 -4.17
CA TYR A 116 3.35 -3.16 -5.55
C TYR A 116 4.51 -3.26 -6.55
N GLN A 117 5.64 -2.58 -6.28
CA GLN A 117 6.84 -2.69 -7.13
C GLN A 117 7.38 -4.13 -7.22
N ARG A 118 7.29 -4.92 -6.14
CA ARG A 118 7.67 -6.34 -6.14
C ARG A 118 6.68 -7.19 -6.93
N LEU A 119 5.38 -6.91 -6.86
CA LEU A 119 4.34 -7.58 -7.64
C LEU A 119 4.51 -7.33 -9.15
N LEU A 120 5.00 -6.14 -9.54
CA LEU A 120 5.40 -5.83 -10.93
C LEU A 120 6.67 -6.58 -11.40
N GLY A 121 7.32 -7.35 -10.52
CA GLY A 121 8.48 -8.18 -10.86
C GLY A 121 9.84 -7.51 -10.60
N LEU A 122 9.90 -6.35 -9.94
CA LEU A 122 11.19 -5.79 -9.52
C LEU A 122 11.85 -6.70 -8.49
N LYS A 123 13.17 -6.92 -8.60
CA LYS A 123 13.93 -7.95 -7.88
C LYS A 123 15.01 -7.30 -7.04
N LEU A 124 15.13 -7.71 -5.79
CA LEU A 124 16.10 -7.16 -4.84
C LEU A 124 17.56 -7.57 -5.12
N ASN A 125 17.77 -8.62 -5.90
CA ASN A 125 19.10 -9.07 -6.32
C ASN A 125 19.61 -8.36 -7.60
N ARG A 126 18.85 -7.42 -8.16
CA ARG A 126 19.26 -6.62 -9.32
C ARG A 126 19.42 -5.16 -8.92
N THR A 127 20.65 -4.63 -8.97
CA THR A 127 20.95 -3.23 -8.62
C THR A 127 20.11 -2.23 -9.42
N SER A 128 19.85 -2.49 -10.71
CA SER A 128 18.99 -1.65 -11.55
C SER A 128 17.53 -1.61 -11.06
N HIS A 129 17.00 -2.74 -10.60
CA HIS A 129 15.66 -2.83 -10.02
C HIS A 129 15.60 -2.12 -8.67
N VAL A 130 16.62 -2.25 -7.82
CA VAL A 130 16.72 -1.50 -6.55
C VAL A 130 16.73 0.01 -6.81
N LYS A 131 17.57 0.49 -7.74
CA LYS A 131 17.58 1.90 -8.16
C LYS A 131 16.20 2.38 -8.63
N LYS A 132 15.47 1.54 -9.37
CA LYS A 132 14.10 1.85 -9.84
C LYS A 132 13.10 1.92 -8.69
N MET A 133 13.17 0.98 -7.74
CA MET A 133 12.33 0.98 -6.53
C MET A 133 12.57 2.22 -5.68
N LEU A 134 13.84 2.56 -5.40
CA LEU A 134 14.19 3.73 -4.60
C LEU A 134 13.58 5.03 -5.14
N ARG A 135 13.53 5.20 -6.46
CA ARG A 135 12.97 6.40 -7.11
C ARG A 135 11.43 6.41 -7.21
N ARG A 136 10.80 5.24 -7.17
CA ARG A 136 9.35 5.11 -7.35
C ARG A 136 8.59 5.07 -6.03
N ILE A 137 9.24 4.57 -4.98
CA ILE A 137 8.62 4.42 -3.68
C ILE A 137 8.62 5.76 -2.95
N HIS A 138 7.51 6.07 -2.28
CA HIS A 138 7.45 7.18 -1.34
C HIS A 138 7.99 6.71 0.00
N TRP A 139 9.02 7.40 0.51
CA TRP A 139 9.73 7.00 1.72
C TRP A 139 9.44 7.98 2.85
N TYR A 140 8.76 7.49 3.87
CA TYR A 140 8.38 8.23 5.06
C TYR A 140 9.22 7.75 6.24
N GLY A 141 9.79 8.70 6.98
CA GLY A 141 10.41 8.43 8.26
C GLY A 141 9.38 8.01 9.30
N ASN A 142 9.84 7.77 10.53
CA ASN A 142 8.93 7.42 11.61
C ASN A 142 7.92 8.57 11.85
N PRO A 143 6.63 8.24 12.07
CA PRO A 143 5.66 9.24 12.50
C PRO A 143 6.03 9.77 13.89
N ASN A 144 5.86 11.07 14.12
CA ASN A 144 5.81 11.64 15.46
C ASN A 144 4.38 12.07 15.77
N GLY A 145 3.63 11.16 16.40
CA GLY A 145 2.25 11.40 16.80
C GLY A 145 1.36 11.89 15.66
N VAL A 146 0.62 12.97 15.91
CA VAL A 146 -0.42 13.52 15.02
C VAL A 146 0.15 14.31 13.83
N ILE A 147 1.41 14.77 13.90
CA ILE A 147 2.00 15.73 12.94
C ILE A 147 2.48 15.02 11.64
N GLY A 148 2.37 13.69 11.60
CA GLY A 148 2.80 12.85 10.48
C GLY A 148 4.31 12.57 10.51
N PRO A 149 4.90 12.12 9.39
CA PRO A 149 6.31 11.76 9.37
C PRO A 149 7.20 12.99 9.49
N GLU A 150 8.16 12.92 10.42
CA GLU A 150 9.16 13.99 10.65
C GLU A 150 10.18 14.08 9.52
N SER A 151 10.27 13.07 8.66
CA SER A 151 11.25 13.05 7.59
C SER A 151 10.75 12.32 6.35
N ARG A 152 11.30 12.70 5.20
CA ARG A 152 11.09 12.04 3.91
C ARG A 152 12.40 11.95 3.15
N ILE A 153 12.53 10.94 2.30
CA ILE A 153 13.70 10.79 1.43
C ILE A 153 13.25 10.56 -0.01
N TYR A 154 13.77 11.39 -0.92
CA TYR A 154 13.41 11.35 -2.33
C TYR A 154 14.63 11.02 -3.18
N PHE A 155 14.68 9.82 -3.74
CA PHE A 155 15.70 9.46 -4.71
C PHE A 155 15.31 9.98 -6.09
N LYS A 156 16.16 10.78 -6.70
CA LYS A 156 15.97 11.36 -8.03
C LYS A 156 16.85 10.67 -9.06
N GLN A 157 16.68 11.06 -10.31
CA GLN A 157 17.55 10.62 -11.40
C GLN A 157 18.98 11.16 -11.22
N ARG A 158 19.92 10.67 -12.06
CA ARG A 158 21.32 11.13 -12.09
C ARG A 158 22.05 11.09 -10.73
N GLY A 159 21.61 10.24 -9.80
CA GLY A 159 22.27 10.04 -8.51
C GLY A 159 22.06 11.16 -7.49
N GLN A 160 21.00 11.96 -7.60
CA GLN A 160 20.63 12.97 -6.61
C GLN A 160 19.61 12.43 -5.60
N VAL A 161 19.75 12.77 -4.32
CA VAL A 161 18.80 12.45 -3.26
C VAL A 161 18.46 13.71 -2.47
N ILE A 162 17.19 13.87 -2.10
CA ILE A 162 16.72 14.95 -1.24
C ILE A 162 16.33 14.33 0.10
N LEU A 163 16.95 14.81 1.16
CA LEU A 163 16.65 14.47 2.55
C LEU A 163 15.80 15.61 3.09
N GLN A 164 14.56 15.32 3.47
CA GLN A 164 13.64 16.30 4.03
C GLN A 164 13.41 15.98 5.51
N SER A 165 13.48 17.00 6.36
CA SER A 165 13.15 16.94 7.77
C SER A 165 12.14 18.02 8.13
N ARG A 166 11.28 17.72 9.10
CA ARG A 166 10.31 18.64 9.69
C ARG A 166 10.58 18.73 11.18
N SER A 167 10.56 19.94 11.70
CA SER A 167 10.76 20.23 13.13
C SER A 167 9.78 21.30 13.57
N LEU A 168 9.33 21.22 14.82
CA LEU A 168 8.50 22.25 15.45
C LEU A 168 9.44 23.28 16.09
N GLY A 169 9.38 24.52 15.61
CA GLY A 169 10.07 25.66 16.22
C GLY A 169 9.09 26.61 16.90
N ALA A 170 9.61 27.71 17.47
CA ALA A 170 8.80 28.72 18.15
C ALA A 170 7.71 29.34 17.24
N ASN A 171 7.95 29.40 15.93
CA ASN A 171 7.06 30.01 14.94
C ASN A 171 6.24 28.98 14.14
N GLY A 172 6.12 27.76 14.67
CA GLY A 172 5.39 26.67 14.04
C GLY A 172 6.28 25.66 13.34
N LEU A 173 5.72 24.99 12.34
CA LEU A 173 6.37 23.83 11.72
C LEU A 173 7.32 24.25 10.59
N HIS A 174 8.60 23.96 10.75
CA HIS A 174 9.63 24.23 9.77
C HIS A 174 9.96 22.97 8.96
N THR A 175 10.25 23.14 7.67
CA THR A 175 10.70 22.06 6.78
C THR A 175 12.05 22.42 6.19
N GLU A 176 13.02 21.53 6.31
CA GLU A 176 14.35 21.67 5.76
C GLU A 176 14.60 20.60 4.71
N ASN A 177 15.30 20.97 3.63
CA ASN A 177 15.69 20.07 2.56
C ASN A 177 17.21 20.10 2.36
N GLU A 178 17.86 18.96 2.49
CA GLU A 178 19.27 18.77 2.12
C GLU A 178 19.35 18.00 0.80
N THR A 179 20.05 18.56 -0.19
CA THR A 179 20.35 17.88 -1.45
C THR A 179 21.72 17.22 -1.38
N ALA A 180 21.78 15.93 -1.69
CA ALA A 180 22.99 15.11 -1.64
C ALA A 180 23.12 14.22 -2.88
N ARG A 181 24.28 13.55 -3.01
CA ARG A 181 24.51 12.54 -4.05
C ARG A 181 24.40 11.15 -3.45
N TYR A 182 23.92 10.18 -4.23
CA TYR A 182 23.87 8.78 -3.79
C TYR A 182 24.40 7.81 -4.85
N ARG A 183 24.90 6.67 -4.36
CA ARG A 183 25.22 5.48 -5.17
C ARG A 183 24.52 4.26 -4.60
N VAL A 184 24.26 3.28 -5.46
CA VAL A 184 23.60 2.02 -5.10
C VAL A 184 24.41 0.85 -5.64
N ASN A 185 24.78 -0.09 -4.76
CA ASN A 185 25.41 -1.35 -5.11
C ASN A 185 24.62 -2.51 -4.45
N GLY A 186 23.96 -3.33 -5.27
CA GLY A 186 22.98 -4.30 -4.80
C GLY A 186 21.87 -3.60 -4.02
N ARG A 187 21.75 -3.94 -2.74
CA ARG A 187 20.81 -3.28 -1.80
C ARG A 187 21.46 -2.21 -0.93
N ARG A 188 22.78 -2.01 -1.00
CA ARG A 188 23.49 -0.98 -0.24
C ARG A 188 23.30 0.37 -0.91
N ILE A 189 22.99 1.38 -0.11
CA ILE A 189 22.89 2.79 -0.51
C ILE A 189 24.01 3.55 0.21
N THR A 190 24.76 4.36 -0.53
CA THR A 190 25.73 5.30 0.05
C THR A 190 25.29 6.70 -0.33
N ILE A 191 25.14 7.58 0.67
CA ILE A 191 24.79 8.99 0.48
C ILE A 191 26.00 9.84 0.85
N TYR A 192 26.40 10.72 -0.06
CA TYR A 192 27.48 11.69 0.08
C TYR A 192 26.85 13.05 0.37
N ARG A 193 26.99 13.48 1.62
CA ARG A 193 26.42 14.69 2.18
C ARG A 193 27.49 15.77 2.28
N ARG A 194 27.06 17.02 2.26
CA ARG A 194 27.91 18.19 2.51
C ARG A 194 27.13 19.12 3.41
N SER A 195 27.68 19.45 4.58
CA SER A 195 27.07 20.43 5.48
C SER A 195 27.16 21.85 4.91
N ALA A 196 26.44 22.79 5.53
CA ALA A 196 26.50 24.21 5.18
C ALA A 196 27.93 24.79 5.30
N SER A 197 28.72 24.32 6.28
CA SER A 197 30.14 24.67 6.44
C SER A 197 31.08 23.92 5.48
N GLY A 198 30.54 23.13 4.54
CA GLY A 198 31.30 22.46 3.51
C GLY A 198 31.91 21.11 3.91
N VAL A 199 31.78 20.69 5.18
CA VAL A 199 32.27 19.41 5.69
C VAL A 199 31.57 18.26 4.98
N ARG A 200 32.35 17.37 4.36
CA ARG A 200 31.87 16.18 3.67
C ARG A 200 31.60 15.06 4.67
N SER A 201 30.46 14.39 4.53
CA SER A 201 30.17 13.18 5.29
C SER A 201 29.56 12.09 4.41
N THR A 202 29.80 10.83 4.78
CA THR A 202 29.26 9.68 4.06
C THR A 202 28.37 8.88 5.00
N VAL A 203 27.16 8.57 4.53
CA VAL A 203 26.17 7.76 5.23
C VAL A 203 25.95 6.47 4.47
N HIS A 204 25.89 5.35 5.18
CA HIS A 204 25.61 4.05 4.61
C HIS A 204 24.25 3.56 5.05
N GLY A 205 23.49 3.04 4.10
CA GLY A 205 22.20 2.40 4.34
C GLY A 205 21.95 1.21 3.46
N ARG A 206 20.78 0.61 3.64
CA ARG A 206 20.36 -0.60 2.92
C ARG A 206 18.85 -0.64 2.75
N LEU A 207 18.41 -1.09 1.57
CA LEU A 207 17.04 -1.56 1.36
C LEU A 207 16.90 -2.99 1.91
N THR A 208 16.04 -3.19 2.90
CA THR A 208 15.79 -4.50 3.52
C THR A 208 14.94 -5.40 2.62
N HIS A 209 14.85 -6.68 2.96
CA HIS A 209 13.97 -7.62 2.25
C HIS A 209 12.48 -7.31 2.46
N HIS A 210 12.16 -6.57 3.53
CA HIS A 210 10.81 -6.17 3.91
C HIS A 210 10.43 -4.75 3.44
N GLY A 211 11.24 -4.12 2.59
CA GLY A 211 10.89 -2.82 2.01
C GLY A 211 11.14 -1.62 2.91
N GLN A 212 12.09 -1.71 3.85
CA GLN A 212 12.51 -0.58 4.68
C GLN A 212 13.87 -0.07 4.23
N LEU A 213 14.10 1.24 4.31
CA LEU A 213 15.44 1.81 4.28
C LEU A 213 15.96 1.93 5.70
N ARG A 214 17.17 1.41 5.94
CA ARG A 214 17.87 1.57 7.23
C ARG A 214 19.23 2.18 6.99
N PHE A 215 19.52 3.28 7.67
CA PHE A 215 20.79 4.00 7.63
C PHE A 215 21.54 3.85 8.96
N ASN A 216 22.86 3.95 8.91
CA ASN A 216 23.71 3.87 10.09
C ASN A 216 23.63 5.13 10.97
N HIS A 217 24.37 5.13 12.08
CA HIS A 217 24.32 6.19 13.08
C HIS A 217 24.82 7.57 12.60
N ARG A 218 25.50 7.62 11.44
CA ARG A 218 25.92 8.88 10.79
C ARG A 218 24.73 9.67 10.19
N MET A 219 23.56 9.04 10.11
CA MET A 219 22.30 9.69 9.80
C MET A 219 21.62 10.16 11.09
N PRO A 220 20.99 11.35 11.11
CA PRO A 220 20.16 11.81 12.24
C PRO A 220 19.13 10.76 12.66
N SER A 221 18.84 10.64 13.95
CA SER A 221 17.99 9.58 14.52
C SER A 221 16.63 9.44 13.84
N ASN A 222 15.94 10.56 13.62
CA ASN A 222 14.67 10.67 12.91
C ASN A 222 14.74 10.36 11.40
N MET A 223 15.94 10.12 10.86
CA MET A 223 16.20 9.78 9.46
C MET A 223 16.94 8.44 9.31
N ARG A 224 17.01 7.61 10.37
CA ARG A 224 17.67 6.30 10.29
C ARG A 224 16.81 5.23 9.65
N GLN A 225 15.49 5.40 9.62
CA GLN A 225 14.55 4.40 9.11
C GLN A 225 13.49 5.06 8.24
N PHE A 226 13.18 4.45 7.10
CA PHE A 226 12.07 4.88 6.25
C PHE A 226 11.27 3.67 5.77
N SER A 227 9.97 3.85 5.62
CA SER A 227 9.05 2.87 5.03
C SER A 227 8.11 3.54 4.01
N ASP A 228 7.35 2.74 3.29
CA ASP A 228 6.29 3.18 2.36
C ASP A 228 4.91 3.27 3.02
N ASN A 229 4.86 3.20 4.35
CA ASN A 229 3.64 3.26 5.14
C ASN A 229 3.64 4.57 5.95
N PRO A 230 2.96 5.63 5.48
CA PRO A 230 2.94 6.92 6.19
C PRO A 230 2.22 6.87 7.55
N SER A 231 1.57 5.74 7.90
CA SER A 231 0.95 5.43 9.20
C SER A 231 -0.15 6.37 9.69
N ASN A 232 -0.46 7.44 8.98
CA ASN A 232 -1.49 8.42 9.35
C ASN A 232 -2.59 8.54 8.28
N CYS A 233 -3.68 9.22 8.66
CA CYS A 233 -4.80 9.54 7.78
C CYS A 233 -4.44 10.55 6.66
N SER A 234 -3.18 11.01 6.60
CA SER A 234 -2.74 12.16 5.80
C SER A 234 -2.07 11.76 4.48
N ALA A 235 -2.36 10.55 3.99
CA ALA A 235 -1.78 10.00 2.76
C ALA A 235 -2.56 10.44 1.51
#